data_AF-A0A963CYM8-F1
#
_entry.id   AF-A0A963CYM8-F1
#
_cell.length_a   1.000
_cell.length_b   1.000
_cell.length_c   1.000
_cell.angle_alpha   90.00
_cell.angle_beta   90.00
_cell.angle_gamma   90.00
#
_symmetry.space_group_name_H-M   'P 1'
#
loop_
_entity.id
_entity.type
_entity.pdbx_description
1 polymer ?
#
loop_
_entity_poly.entity_id
_entity_poly.type
_entity_poly.pdbx_seq_one_letter_code
_entity_poly.pdbx_strand_id
1 'polypeptide(L)'
;MAIDIDQLVSDMKTAASGVLNADVSTFRGFSERQLKAIAQQAALVATGIETRQITEETEQFFLDSLEDMALSFAKTLRGLLMVTIEKVWNAIVGVLWNAISDAAGVVLPVPVKN
;
A
#
# COMPACT_ATOMS: atom_id res chain seq x y z
N MET A 1 20.17 17.92 26.61
CA MET A 1 18.82 18.44 26.96
C MET A 1 17.95 17.24 27.30
N ALA A 2 17.06 17.30 28.29
CA ALA A 2 16.22 16.15 28.63
C ALA A 2 15.15 15.92 27.55
N ILE A 3 14.87 14.66 27.21
CA ILE A 3 13.81 14.31 26.26
C ILE A 3 12.45 14.47 26.95
N ASP A 4 11.57 15.26 26.35
CA ASP A 4 10.15 15.30 26.70
C ASP A 4 9.45 14.10 26.05
N ILE A 5 8.95 13.19 26.89
CA ILE A 5 8.35 11.93 26.44
C ILE A 5 7.02 12.17 25.72
N ASP A 6 6.20 13.12 26.18
CA ASP A 6 4.89 13.39 25.59
C ASP A 6 5.05 14.05 24.22
N GLN A 7 6.01 14.98 24.10
CA GLN A 7 6.34 15.57 22.81
C GLN A 7 6.90 14.52 21.84
N LEU A 8 7.82 13.66 22.27
CA LEU A 8 8.38 12.61 21.42
C LEU A 8 7.32 11.64 20.90
N VAL A 9 6.36 11.26 21.76
CA VAL A 9 5.21 10.43 21.35
C VAL A 9 4.35 11.16 20.31
N SER A 10 4.10 12.45 20.50
CA SER A 10 3.37 13.28 19.55
C SER A 10 4.09 13.37 18.18
N ASP A 11 5.40 13.55 18.19
CA ASP A 11 6.21 13.65 16.97
C ASP A 11 6.23 12.34 16.19
N MET A 12 6.41 11.20 16.88
CA MET A 12 6.33 9.87 16.26
C MET A 12 4.95 9.62 15.63
N LYS A 13 3.87 9.97 16.34
CA LYS A 13 2.50 9.85 15.81
C LYS A 13 2.29 10.71 14.57
N THR A 14 2.81 11.94 14.59
CA THR A 14 2.70 12.88 13.47
C THR A 14 3.46 12.36 12.25
N ALA A 15 4.69 11.89 12.44
CA ALA A 15 5.51 11.32 11.37
C ALA A 15 4.87 10.07 10.75
N ALA A 16 4.39 9.14 11.58
CA ALA A 16 3.69 7.94 11.12
C ALA A 16 2.39 8.28 10.37
N SER A 17 1.58 9.18 10.91
CA SER A 17 0.30 9.58 10.31
C SER A 17 0.49 10.31 8.98
N GLY A 18 1.56 11.11 8.84
CA GLY A 18 1.92 11.77 7.59
C GLY A 18 2.15 10.77 6.46
N VAL A 19 2.90 9.69 6.72
CA VAL A 19 3.13 8.61 5.76
C VAL A 19 1.83 7.87 5.42
N LEU A 20 1.08 7.45 6.44
CA LEU A 20 -0.15 6.69 6.25
C LEU A 20 -1.18 7.47 5.42
N ASN A 21 -1.38 8.75 5.69
CA ASN A 21 -2.34 9.58 4.96
C ASN A 21 -1.97 9.73 3.47
N ALA A 22 -0.68 9.94 3.17
CA ALA A 22 -0.19 10.05 1.81
C ALA A 22 -0.42 8.74 1.02
N ASP A 23 -0.03 7.60 1.60
CA ASP A 23 -0.11 6.31 0.93
C ASP A 23 -1.57 5.82 0.80
N VAL A 24 -2.43 6.03 1.81
CA VAL A 24 -3.87 5.70 1.73
C VAL A 24 -4.56 6.42 0.57
N SER A 25 -4.24 7.69 0.33
CA SER A 25 -4.82 8.44 -0.79
C SER A 25 -4.42 7.84 -2.14
N THR A 26 -3.16 7.41 -2.27
CA THR A 26 -2.62 6.77 -3.46
C THR A 26 -3.27 5.40 -3.69
N PHE A 27 -3.43 4.62 -2.62
CA PHE A 27 -4.02 3.28 -2.68
C PHE A 27 -5.49 3.34 -3.07
N ARG A 28 -6.25 4.32 -2.55
CA ARG A 28 -7.65 4.52 -2.94
C ARG A 28 -7.79 4.69 -4.45
N GLY A 29 -7.01 5.60 -5.05
CA GLY A 29 -7.05 5.84 -6.49
C GLY A 29 -6.60 4.62 -7.31
N PHE A 30 -5.58 3.89 -6.84
CA PHE A 30 -5.17 2.63 -7.48
C PHE A 30 -6.28 1.57 -7.43
N SER A 31 -6.85 1.32 -6.24
CA SER A 31 -7.87 0.31 -6.02
C SER A 31 -9.13 0.57 -6.83
N GLU A 32 -9.62 1.81 -6.86
CA GLU A 32 -10.78 2.18 -7.66
C GLU A 32 -10.57 1.89 -9.15
N ARG A 33 -9.39 2.25 -9.70
CA ARG A 33 -9.09 2.01 -11.12
C ARG A 33 -8.98 0.53 -11.45
N GLN A 34 -8.26 -0.25 -10.64
CA GLN A 34 -8.05 -1.68 -10.90
C GLN A 34 -9.35 -2.47 -10.75
N LEU A 35 -10.12 -2.22 -9.68
CA LEU A 35 -11.40 -2.90 -9.49
C LEU A 35 -12.41 -2.55 -10.59
N LYS A 36 -12.43 -1.29 -11.07
CA LYS A 36 -13.25 -0.91 -12.21
C LYS A 36 -12.85 -1.64 -13.49
N ALA A 37 -11.55 -1.80 -13.75
CA ALA A 37 -11.07 -2.54 -14.91
C ALA A 37 -11.45 -4.03 -14.84
N ILE A 38 -11.30 -4.66 -13.67
CA ILE A 38 -11.73 -6.05 -13.45
C ILE A 38 -13.24 -6.20 -13.67
N ALA A 39 -14.04 -5.27 -13.13
CA ALA A 39 -15.49 -5.28 -13.31
C ALA A 39 -15.89 -5.09 -14.79
N GLN A 40 -15.20 -4.21 -15.51
CA GLN A 40 -15.40 -4.04 -16.96
C GLN A 40 -15.05 -5.32 -17.73
N GLN A 41 -13.94 -5.98 -17.39
CA GLN A 41 -13.57 -7.27 -18.00
C GLN A 41 -14.62 -8.33 -17.72
N ALA A 42 -15.15 -8.40 -16.50
CA ALA A 42 -16.22 -9.34 -16.15
C ALA A 42 -17.49 -9.10 -16.98
N ALA A 43 -17.87 -7.83 -17.21
CA ALA A 43 -19.00 -7.49 -18.07
C ALA A 43 -18.78 -7.91 -19.53
N LEU A 44 -17.55 -7.77 -20.05
CA LEU A 44 -17.19 -8.22 -21.39
C LEU A 44 -17.26 -9.75 -21.50
N VAL A 45 -16.77 -10.48 -20.50
CA VAL A 45 -16.86 -11.94 -20.44
C VAL A 45 -18.33 -12.40 -20.40
N ALA A 46 -19.15 -11.80 -19.54
CA ALA A 46 -20.58 -12.10 -19.46
C ALA A 46 -21.29 -11.89 -20.81
N THR A 47 -21.02 -10.77 -21.48
CA THR A 47 -21.57 -10.47 -22.81
C THR A 47 -21.08 -11.47 -23.86
N GLY A 48 -19.80 -11.86 -23.79
CA GLY A 48 -19.21 -12.85 -24.69
C GLY A 48 -19.90 -14.22 -24.56
N ILE A 49 -20.21 -14.64 -23.34
CA ILE A 49 -20.95 -15.88 -23.06
C ILE A 49 -22.39 -15.78 -23.60
N GLU A 50 -23.11 -14.71 -23.28
CA GLU A 50 -24.50 -14.49 -23.74
C GLU A 50 -24.62 -14.50 -25.27
N THR A 51 -23.66 -13.86 -25.95
CA THR A 51 -23.62 -13.76 -27.41
C THR A 51 -23.00 -14.98 -28.10
N ARG A 52 -22.56 -15.99 -27.33
CA ARG A 52 -21.82 -17.19 -27.79
C ARG A 52 -20.51 -16.89 -28.53
N GLN A 53 -19.93 -15.71 -28.32
CA GLN A 53 -18.57 -15.40 -28.78
C GLN A 53 -17.52 -16.10 -27.90
N ILE A 54 -17.84 -16.27 -26.61
CA ILE A 54 -17.16 -17.19 -25.70
C ILE A 54 -18.00 -18.46 -25.70
N THR A 55 -17.38 -19.56 -26.12
CA THR A 55 -18.03 -20.87 -26.20
C THR A 55 -17.85 -21.64 -24.89
N GLU A 56 -18.66 -22.68 -24.66
CA GLU A 56 -18.51 -23.57 -23.50
C GLU A 56 -17.09 -24.14 -23.36
N GLU A 57 -16.40 -24.41 -24.48
CA GLU A 57 -15.02 -24.90 -24.51
C GLU A 57 -14.01 -23.88 -23.95
N THR A 58 -14.28 -22.58 -24.12
CA THR A 58 -13.36 -21.50 -23.75
C THR A 58 -13.80 -20.71 -22.53
N GLU A 59 -15.03 -20.90 -22.05
CA GLU A 59 -15.62 -20.17 -20.92
C GLU A 59 -14.73 -20.20 -19.68
N GLN A 60 -14.28 -21.39 -19.27
CA GLN A 60 -13.46 -21.55 -18.07
C GLN A 60 -12.15 -20.76 -18.17
N PHE A 61 -11.52 -20.72 -19.34
CA PHE A 61 -10.29 -19.95 -19.54
C PHE A 61 -10.49 -18.45 -19.26
N PHE A 62 -11.62 -17.88 -19.68
CA PHE A 62 -11.95 -16.48 -19.41
C PHE A 62 -12.31 -16.24 -17.94
N LEU A 63 -12.97 -17.19 -17.28
CA LEU A 63 -13.27 -17.13 -15.85
C LEU A 63 -11.99 -17.21 -15.00
N ASP A 64 -11.09 -18.14 -15.32
CA ASP A 64 -9.78 -18.27 -14.66
C ASP A 64 -8.97 -16.97 -14.82
N SER A 65 -9.03 -16.35 -16.00
CA SER A 65 -8.37 -15.07 -16.24
C SER A 65 -8.90 -13.95 -15.33
N LEU A 66 -10.20 -13.93 -15.02
CA LEU A 66 -10.77 -12.97 -14.07
C LEU A 66 -10.28 -13.23 -12.63
N GLU A 67 -10.17 -14.50 -12.24
CA GLU A 67 -9.61 -14.89 -10.95
C GLU A 67 -8.14 -14.43 -10.83
N ASP A 68 -7.34 -14.66 -11.87
CA ASP A 68 -5.94 -14.22 -11.92
C ASP A 68 -5.79 -12.70 -11.84
N MET A 69 -6.69 -11.94 -12.46
CA MET A 69 -6.71 -10.48 -12.33
C MET A 69 -7.02 -10.04 -10.89
N ALA A 70 -8.00 -10.67 -10.24
CA ALA A 70 -8.32 -10.38 -8.84
C ALA A 70 -7.17 -10.75 -7.89
N LEU A 71 -6.53 -11.90 -8.10
CA LEU A 71 -5.37 -12.33 -7.33
C LEU A 71 -4.17 -11.38 -7.52
N SER A 72 -3.94 -10.93 -8.77
CA SER A 72 -2.89 -9.97 -9.08
C SER A 72 -3.13 -8.63 -8.38
N PHE A 73 -4.38 -8.13 -8.40
CA PHE A 73 -4.76 -6.94 -7.63
C PHE A 73 -4.42 -7.09 -6.14
N ALA A 74 -4.79 -8.21 -5.52
CA ALA A 74 -4.51 -8.46 -4.11
C ALA A 74 -3.00 -8.53 -3.81
N LYS A 75 -2.22 -9.18 -4.68
CA LYS A 75 -0.75 -9.24 -4.56
C LYS A 75 -0.12 -7.86 -4.66
N THR A 76 -0.57 -7.02 -5.60
CA THR A 76 -0.09 -5.64 -5.73
C THR A 76 -0.43 -4.82 -4.50
N LEU A 77 -1.67 -4.91 -3.99
CA LEU A 77 -2.07 -4.22 -2.77
C LEU A 77 -1.21 -4.62 -1.58
N ARG A 78 -0.90 -5.91 -1.43
CA ARG A 78 0.04 -6.40 -0.40
C ARG A 78 1.42 -5.77 -0.53
N GLY A 79 1.97 -5.70 -1.75
CA GLY A 79 3.28 -5.09 -2.00
C GLY A 79 3.30 -3.61 -1.63
N LEU A 80 2.24 -2.89 -2.00
CA LEU A 80 2.07 -1.47 -1.64
C LEU A 80 2.01 -1.28 -0.11
N LEU A 81 1.27 -2.12 0.60
CA LEU A 81 1.19 -2.06 2.07
C LEU A 81 2.52 -2.33 2.76
N MET A 82 3.32 -3.28 2.25
CA MET A 82 4.67 -3.54 2.78
C MET A 82 5.56 -2.30 2.71
N VAL A 83 5.54 -1.61 1.57
CA VAL A 83 6.29 -0.35 1.39
C VAL A 83 5.81 0.73 2.35
N THR A 84 4.49 0.86 2.59
CA THR A 84 3.97 1.80 3.58
C THR A 84 4.48 1.48 4.99
N ILE A 85 4.52 0.21 5.37
CA ILE A 85 5.04 -0.22 6.68
C ILE A 85 6.52 0.19 6.82
N GLU A 86 7.33 -0.03 5.78
CA GLU A 86 8.75 0.35 5.76
C GLU A 86 8.94 1.87 5.88
N LYS A 87 8.14 2.67 5.16
CA LYS A 87 8.16 4.13 5.29
C LYS A 87 7.75 4.61 6.68
N VAL A 88 6.71 4.02 7.27
CA VAL A 88 6.27 4.36 8.64
C VAL A 88 7.37 4.06 9.64
N TRP A 89 8.02 2.89 9.51
CA TRP A 89 9.17 2.53 10.31
C TRP A 89 10.30 3.56 10.20
N ASN A 90 10.71 3.90 8.97
CA ASN A 90 11.75 4.90 8.72
C ASN A 90 11.41 6.26 9.32
N ALA A 91 10.15 6.69 9.22
CA ALA A 91 9.70 7.96 9.77
C ALA A 91 9.80 7.97 11.31
N ILE A 92 9.35 6.91 11.99
CA ILE A 92 9.41 6.80 13.46
C ILE A 92 10.87 6.72 13.93
N VAL A 93 11.68 5.88 13.30
CA VAL A 93 13.11 5.73 13.62
C VAL A 93 13.85 7.04 13.43
N GLY A 94 13.57 7.78 12.36
CA GLY A 94 14.14 9.11 12.14
C GLY A 94 13.85 10.07 13.29
N VAL A 95 12.59 10.14 13.74
CA VAL A 95 12.20 10.96 14.90
C VAL A 95 12.98 10.55 16.16
N LEU A 96 13.03 9.25 16.45
CA LEU A 96 13.73 8.72 17.63
C LEU A 96 15.23 9.05 17.60
N TRP A 97 15.91 8.78 16.48
CA TRP A 97 17.35 9.00 16.35
C TRP A 97 17.72 10.47 16.44
N ASN A 98 16.91 11.35 15.85
CA ASN A 98 17.13 12.79 15.93
C ASN A 98 16.98 13.28 17.37
N ALA A 99 15.92 12.85 18.07
CA ALA A 99 15.72 13.21 19.47
C ALA A 99 16.88 12.76 20.38
N ILE A 100 17.40 11.54 20.16
CA ILE A 100 18.57 11.03 20.91
C ILE A 100 19.82 11.83 20.56
N SER A 101 20.07 12.10 19.28
CA SER A 101 21.21 12.87 18.79
C SER A 101 21.25 14.26 19.44
N ASP A 102 20.12 14.96 19.45
CA ASP A 102 19.97 16.28 20.05
C ASP A 102 20.13 16.26 21.58
N ALA A 103 19.57 15.24 22.24
CA ALA A 103 19.67 15.10 23.69
C ALA A 103 21.10 14.82 24.16
N ALA A 104 21.80 13.95 23.45
CA ALA A 104 23.16 13.49 23.76
C ALA A 104 24.27 14.37 23.16
N GLY A 105 23.94 15.29 22.25
CA GLY A 105 24.93 16.15 21.59
C GLY A 105 25.86 15.39 20.64
N VAL A 106 25.37 14.31 20.03
CA VAL A 106 26.12 13.46 19.09
C VAL A 106 25.36 13.35 17.77
N VAL A 107 26.04 13.01 16.69
CA VAL A 107 25.39 12.71 15.40
C VAL A 107 25.30 11.20 15.24
N LEU A 108 24.08 10.65 15.33
CA LEU A 108 23.85 9.23 15.09
C LEU A 108 23.44 8.98 13.63
N PRO A 109 24.00 7.97 12.95
CA PRO A 109 23.51 7.56 11.64
C PRO A 109 22.11 6.95 11.78
N VAL A 110 21.13 7.53 11.08
CA VAL A 110 19.75 7.04 11.10
C VAL A 110 19.65 5.76 10.24
N PRO A 111 19.18 4.63 10.79
CA PRO A 111 18.97 3.44 9.99
C PRO A 111 17.76 3.60 9.06
N VAL A 112 17.89 3.08 7.84
CA VAL A 112 16.85 3.14 6.80
C VAL A 112 16.58 1.74 6.27
N LYS A 113 15.30 1.38 6.15
CA LYS A 113 14.84 0.22 5.38
C LYS A 113 14.49 0.66 3.96
N ASN A 114 14.97 -0.11 2.99
CA ASN A 114 14.62 0.05 1.58
C ASN A 114 13.25 -0.54 1.30
#